data_AF-A0A935SXP4-F1
#
_entry.id   AF-A0A935SXP4-F1
#
_cell.length_a   1.000
_cell.length_b   1.000
_cell.length_c   1.000
_cell.angle_alpha   90.00
_cell.angle_beta   90.00
_cell.angle_gamma   90.00
#
_symmetry.space_group_name_H-M   'P 1'
#
loop_
_entity.id
_entity.type
_entity.pdbx_description
1 polymer ?
#
loop_
_entity_poly.entity_id
_entity_poly.type
_entity_poly.pdbx_seq_one_letter_code
_entity_poly.pdbx_strand_id
1 'polypeptide(L)'
;MPVLDAGSAVLLAAIPELNQRWYEEIYRPYSEEAQDLVSLYDPDGGALSRFMTAELGPFFERNEPKIILGDLTLPFSDEFLDWLEESRSMQRSLFPGSGAALTIPVRLEGVPSKVKGSEGVFVTRRDLILECPSSVQTFEYREGRARSIFLDA
;
A
#
# COMPACT_ATOMS: atom_id res chain seq x y z
N MET A 1 -23.76 -24.61 25.15
CA MET A 1 -23.64 -25.88 24.40
C MET A 1 -22.16 -26.19 24.42
N PRO A 2 -21.70 -27.31 25.02
CA PRO A 2 -20.27 -27.51 25.32
C PRO A 2 -19.32 -27.39 24.12
N VAL A 3 -19.82 -27.72 22.91
CA VAL A 3 -19.07 -27.62 21.65
C VAL A 3 -18.84 -26.16 21.22
N LEU A 4 -19.81 -25.27 21.45
CA LEU A 4 -19.65 -23.83 21.18
C LEU A 4 -18.68 -23.20 22.19
N ASP A 5 -18.76 -23.63 23.45
CA ASP A 5 -17.92 -23.14 24.54
C ASP A 5 -16.44 -23.57 24.31
N ALA A 6 -16.21 -24.80 23.86
CA ALA A 6 -14.88 -25.29 23.47
C ALA A 6 -14.34 -24.59 22.21
N GLY A 7 -15.20 -24.34 21.20
CA GLY A 7 -14.82 -23.62 19.99
C GLY A 7 -14.38 -22.18 20.27
N SER A 8 -15.08 -21.48 21.16
CA SER A 8 -14.71 -20.14 21.63
C SER A 8 -13.35 -20.13 22.35
N ALA A 9 -13.08 -21.11 23.22
CA ALA A 9 -11.80 -21.22 23.92
C ALA A 9 -10.61 -21.47 22.98
N VAL A 10 -10.79 -22.29 21.94
CA VAL A 10 -9.74 -22.54 20.93
C VAL A 10 -9.48 -21.27 20.10
N LEU A 11 -10.52 -20.55 19.70
CA LEU A 11 -10.36 -19.30 18.95
C LEU A 11 -9.63 -18.23 19.77
N LEU A 12 -9.96 -18.09 21.05
CA LEU A 12 -9.26 -17.16 21.94
C LEU A 12 -7.79 -17.55 22.17
N ALA A 13 -7.49 -18.84 22.21
CA ALA A 13 -6.12 -19.34 22.33
C ALA A 13 -5.28 -19.13 21.04
N ALA A 14 -5.92 -19.03 19.88
CA ALA A 14 -5.23 -18.77 18.61
C ALA A 14 -4.83 -17.30 18.43
N ILE A 15 -5.47 -16.35 19.13
CA ILE A 15 -5.20 -14.91 18.98
C ILE A 15 -3.74 -14.55 19.33
N PRO A 16 -3.16 -14.98 20.47
CA PRO A 16 -1.77 -14.68 20.78
C PRO A 16 -0.79 -15.25 19.75
N GLU A 17 -1.07 -16.45 19.23
CA GLU A 17 -0.22 -17.08 18.20
C GLU A 17 -0.28 -16.28 16.89
N LEU A 18 -1.47 -15.88 16.45
CA LEU A 18 -1.64 -15.06 15.26
C LEU A 18 -0.98 -13.69 15.41
N ASN A 19 -1.11 -13.06 16.58
CA ASN A 19 -0.44 -11.79 16.88
C ASN A 19 1.09 -11.93 16.88
N GLN A 20 1.62 -13.05 17.38
CA GLN A 20 3.04 -13.33 17.36
C GLN A 20 3.54 -13.48 15.91
N ARG A 21 2.85 -14.26 15.08
CA ARG A 21 3.20 -14.41 13.66
C ARG A 21 3.12 -13.08 12.91
N TRP A 22 2.06 -12.31 13.14
CA TRP A 22 1.95 -10.95 12.60
C TRP A 22 3.17 -10.11 12.97
N TYR A 23 3.55 -10.13 14.25
CA TYR A 23 4.69 -9.38 14.73
C TYR A 23 5.99 -9.82 14.06
N GLU A 24 6.23 -11.12 13.96
CA GLU A 24 7.49 -11.67 13.43
C GLU A 24 7.62 -11.55 11.90
N GLU A 25 6.52 -11.72 11.17
CA GLU A 25 6.53 -11.78 9.71
C GLU A 25 6.23 -10.45 9.03
N ILE A 26 5.43 -9.59 9.67
CA ILE A 26 4.97 -8.32 9.08
C ILE A 26 5.45 -7.12 9.90
N TYR A 27 5.16 -7.04 11.20
CA TYR A 27 5.47 -5.80 11.92
C TYR A 27 6.98 -5.60 12.07
N ARG A 28 7.69 -6.54 12.70
CA ARG A 28 9.12 -6.43 13.03
C ARG A 28 10.00 -6.27 11.79
N PRO A 29 9.82 -7.05 10.71
CA PRO A 29 10.68 -6.89 9.54
C PRO A 29 10.46 -5.53 8.89
N TYR A 30 9.23 -4.99 8.93
CA TYR A 30 8.80 -3.79 8.19
C TYR A 30 8.57 -2.52 9.02
N SER A 31 8.95 -2.52 10.31
CA SER A 31 8.74 -1.38 11.22
C SER A 31 9.82 -0.31 11.17
N GLU A 32 10.93 -0.53 10.47
CA GLU A 32 12.07 0.43 10.36
C GLU A 32 12.08 1.17 9.01
N GLU A 33 12.72 2.34 8.94
CA GLU A 33 12.67 3.26 7.80
C GLU A 33 13.37 2.75 6.52
N ALA A 34 12.77 3.07 5.35
CA ALA A 34 13.23 2.79 3.98
C ALA A 34 13.32 1.31 3.57
N GLN A 35 12.19 0.60 3.63
CA GLN A 35 12.12 -0.79 3.20
C GLN A 35 11.58 -0.98 1.80
N ASP A 36 11.99 -2.09 1.20
CA ASP A 36 11.57 -2.50 -0.13
C ASP A 36 10.05 -2.74 -0.16
N LEU A 37 9.33 -1.75 -0.70
CA LEU A 37 7.88 -1.79 -0.87
C LEU A 37 7.44 -3.00 -1.68
N VAL A 38 8.27 -3.50 -2.61
CA VAL A 38 7.96 -4.70 -3.39
C VAL A 38 7.89 -5.92 -2.48
N SER A 39 8.89 -6.09 -1.62
CA SER A 39 8.95 -7.25 -0.71
C SER A 39 7.74 -7.37 0.23
N LEU A 40 7.15 -6.24 0.64
CA LEU A 40 5.93 -6.22 1.47
C LEU A 40 4.65 -6.30 0.64
N TYR A 41 4.51 -5.41 -0.35
CA TYR A 41 3.24 -5.09 -1.00
C TYR A 41 3.01 -5.79 -2.35
N ASP A 42 3.99 -6.51 -2.92
CA ASP A 42 3.77 -7.27 -4.15
C ASP A 42 2.54 -8.21 -3.99
N PRO A 43 1.51 -8.08 -4.86
CA PRO A 43 0.31 -8.88 -4.75
C PRO A 43 0.55 -10.38 -5.01
N ASP A 44 1.56 -10.74 -5.81
CA ASP A 44 1.81 -12.12 -6.24
C ASP A 44 2.82 -12.86 -5.34
N GLY A 45 3.62 -12.14 -4.55
CA GLY A 45 4.68 -12.74 -3.73
C GLY A 45 5.09 -11.96 -2.48
N GLY A 46 4.52 -10.79 -2.24
CA GLY A 46 4.83 -9.94 -1.09
C GLY A 46 4.51 -10.62 0.23
N ALA A 47 5.22 -10.24 1.28
CA ALA A 47 5.03 -10.79 2.62
C ALA A 47 3.59 -10.62 3.10
N LEU A 48 2.97 -9.47 2.82
CA LEU A 48 1.57 -9.23 3.18
C LEU A 48 0.63 -10.20 2.46
N SER A 49 0.76 -10.36 1.13
CA SER A 49 -0.10 -11.27 0.35
C SER A 49 0.01 -12.73 0.84
N ARG A 50 1.24 -13.16 1.14
CA ARG A 50 1.51 -14.49 1.70
C ARG A 50 0.88 -14.68 3.08
N PHE A 51 1.05 -13.72 3.98
CA PHE A 51 0.46 -13.75 5.32
C PHE A 51 -1.08 -13.76 5.26
N MET A 52 -1.67 -12.92 4.41
CA MET A 52 -3.12 -12.86 4.20
C MET A 52 -3.67 -14.21 3.74
N THR A 53 -2.99 -14.89 2.83
CA THR A 53 -3.44 -16.18 2.30
C THR A 53 -3.24 -17.32 3.30
N ALA A 54 -2.08 -17.38 3.95
CA ALA A 54 -1.69 -18.49 4.82
C ALA A 54 -2.36 -18.42 6.19
N GLU A 55 -2.34 -17.25 6.83
CA GLU A 55 -2.73 -17.09 8.24
C GLU A 55 -4.15 -16.53 8.39
N LEU A 56 -4.51 -15.53 7.57
CA LEU A 56 -5.84 -14.88 7.67
C LEU A 56 -6.91 -15.49 6.77
N GLY A 57 -6.52 -16.21 5.71
CA GLY A 57 -7.43 -16.83 4.76
C GLY A 57 -8.55 -17.69 5.37
N PRO A 58 -8.29 -18.48 6.42
CA PRO A 58 -9.34 -19.23 7.12
C PRO A 58 -10.38 -18.36 7.85
N PHE A 59 -9.99 -17.14 8.24
CA PHE A 59 -10.77 -16.24 9.10
C PHE A 59 -11.37 -15.06 8.36
N PHE A 60 -11.07 -14.90 7.07
CA PHE A 60 -11.59 -13.83 6.23
C PHE A 60 -12.32 -14.39 5.02
N GLU A 61 -13.40 -13.72 4.62
CA GLU A 61 -14.09 -13.95 3.36
C GLU A 61 -14.42 -12.60 2.72
N ARG A 62 -14.10 -12.43 1.44
CA ARG A 62 -14.36 -11.17 0.69
C ARG A 62 -13.87 -9.92 1.44
N ASN A 63 -12.71 -10.03 2.10
CA ASN A 63 -12.06 -8.96 2.85
C ASN A 63 -12.69 -8.59 4.19
N GLU A 64 -13.68 -9.35 4.66
CA GLU A 64 -14.33 -9.16 5.95
C GLU A 64 -14.08 -10.37 6.87
N PRO A 65 -14.08 -10.17 8.21
CA PRO A 65 -14.02 -11.27 9.15
C PRO A 65 -15.16 -12.27 8.90
N LYS A 66 -14.79 -13.53 8.72
CA LYS A 66 -15.70 -14.63 8.43
C LYS A 66 -16.31 -15.17 9.72
N ILE A 67 -17.59 -15.54 9.65
CA ILE A 67 -18.27 -16.32 10.69
C ILE A 67 -17.71 -17.75 10.68
N ILE A 68 -17.12 -18.17 11.80
CA ILE A 68 -16.43 -19.46 11.93
C ILE A 68 -17.39 -20.53 12.43
N LEU A 69 -18.16 -20.22 13.48
CA LEU A 69 -19.09 -21.16 14.10
C LEU A 69 -20.27 -20.43 14.74
N GLY A 70 -21.49 -20.67 14.27
CA GLY A 70 -22.68 -19.97 14.76
C GLY A 70 -22.62 -18.49 14.38
N ASP A 71 -22.44 -17.62 15.37
CA ASP A 71 -22.22 -16.18 15.26
C ASP A 71 -20.80 -15.75 15.65
N LEU A 72 -19.91 -16.71 15.94
CA LEU A 72 -18.54 -16.43 16.38
C LEU A 72 -17.65 -16.02 15.20
N THR A 73 -17.01 -14.86 15.34
CA THR A 73 -15.91 -14.36 14.51
C THR A 73 -14.65 -14.22 15.35
N LEU A 74 -13.48 -14.17 14.70
CA LEU A 74 -12.25 -13.81 15.41
C LEU A 74 -12.29 -12.30 15.70
N PRO A 75 -12.01 -11.86 16.94
CA PRO A 75 -12.18 -10.46 17.33
C PRO A 75 -10.96 -9.64 16.88
N PHE A 76 -10.98 -9.20 15.61
CA PHE A 76 -10.01 -8.23 15.09
C PHE A 76 -10.30 -6.84 15.65
N SER A 77 -9.26 -6.04 15.91
CA SER A 77 -9.43 -4.63 16.25
C SER A 77 -9.80 -3.81 15.01
N ASP A 78 -10.60 -2.76 15.21
CA ASP A 78 -10.96 -1.83 14.13
C ASP A 78 -9.70 -1.22 13.48
N GLU A 79 -8.70 -0.87 14.29
CA GLU A 79 -7.40 -0.36 13.82
C GLU A 79 -6.68 -1.31 12.85
N PHE A 80 -6.76 -2.62 13.10
CA PHE A 80 -6.15 -3.63 12.23
C PHE A 80 -6.92 -3.78 10.92
N LEU A 81 -8.26 -3.70 10.98
CA LEU A 81 -9.12 -3.78 9.80
C LEU A 81 -8.93 -2.55 8.90
N ASP A 82 -8.86 -1.35 9.49
CA ASP A 82 -8.57 -0.10 8.78
C ASP A 82 -7.20 -0.17 8.11
N TRP A 83 -6.17 -0.60 8.86
CA TRP A 83 -4.82 -0.76 8.31
C TRP A 83 -4.79 -1.77 7.14
N LEU A 84 -5.54 -2.87 7.22
CA LEU A 84 -5.65 -3.84 6.14
C LEU A 84 -6.30 -3.26 4.88
N GLU A 85 -7.32 -2.43 5.05
CA GLU A 85 -7.96 -1.73 3.95
C GLU A 85 -7.00 -0.75 3.27
N GLU A 86 -6.32 0.08 4.06
CA GLU A 86 -5.32 1.04 3.58
C GLU A 86 -4.19 0.33 2.82
N SER A 87 -3.67 -0.76 3.40
CA SER A 87 -2.62 -1.57 2.80
C SER A 87 -3.02 -2.13 1.44
N ARG A 88 -4.26 -2.61 1.30
CA ARG A 88 -4.79 -3.08 0.00
C ARG A 88 -4.97 -1.94 -1.00
N SER A 89 -5.37 -0.76 -0.55
CA SER A 89 -5.45 0.43 -1.40
C SER A 89 -4.06 0.83 -1.90
N MET A 90 -3.06 0.73 -1.03
CA MET A 90 -1.65 0.95 -1.38
C MET A 90 -1.18 -0.08 -2.41
N GLN A 91 -1.42 -1.38 -2.20
CA GLN A 91 -1.07 -2.43 -3.17
C GLN A 91 -1.69 -2.17 -4.55
N ARG A 92 -2.98 -1.84 -4.62
CA ARG A 92 -3.67 -1.54 -5.90
C ARG A 92 -3.10 -0.30 -6.60
N SER A 93 -2.61 0.66 -5.82
CA SER A 93 -2.05 1.91 -6.34
C SER A 93 -0.61 1.73 -6.84
N LEU A 94 0.18 0.93 -6.11
CA LEU A 94 1.58 0.63 -6.42
C LEU A 94 1.73 -0.42 -7.53
N PHE A 95 0.81 -1.40 -7.56
CA PHE A 95 0.79 -2.53 -8.48
C PHE A 95 -0.55 -2.53 -9.24
N PRO A 96 -0.69 -1.75 -10.33
CA PRO A 96 -1.95 -1.59 -11.06
C PRO A 96 -2.42 -2.86 -11.81
N GLY A 97 -1.69 -3.98 -11.70
CA GLY A 97 -2.06 -5.29 -12.23
C GLY A 97 -1.18 -6.41 -11.65
N SER A 98 -1.62 -7.67 -11.82
CA SER A 98 -0.79 -8.84 -11.48
C SER A 98 0.45 -8.89 -12.39
N GLY A 99 1.61 -9.17 -11.79
CA GLY A 99 2.92 -9.15 -12.43
C GLY A 99 3.41 -7.76 -12.82
N ALA A 100 2.73 -6.69 -12.42
CA ALA A 100 3.18 -5.33 -12.69
C ALA A 100 4.42 -4.99 -11.87
N ALA A 101 5.35 -4.24 -12.45
CA ALA A 101 6.42 -3.62 -11.69
C ALA A 101 5.84 -2.56 -10.73
N LEU A 102 6.58 -2.25 -9.67
CA LEU A 102 6.25 -1.14 -8.78
C LEU A 102 6.16 0.16 -9.57
N THR A 103 5.02 0.84 -9.47
CA THR A 103 4.80 2.14 -10.09
C THR A 103 4.33 3.14 -9.05
N ILE A 104 4.89 4.35 -9.07
CA ILE A 104 4.41 5.44 -8.22
C ILE A 104 3.71 6.46 -9.11
N PRO A 105 2.36 6.50 -9.12
CA PRO A 105 1.63 7.49 -9.91
C PRO A 105 1.76 8.86 -9.24
N VAL A 106 2.26 9.84 -9.97
CA VAL A 106 2.37 11.23 -9.50
C VAL A 106 1.56 12.13 -10.43
N ARG A 107 0.70 12.96 -9.84
CA ARG A 107 0.03 14.04 -10.56
C ARG A 107 0.83 15.31 -10.39
N LEU A 108 1.28 15.87 -11.49
CA LEU A 108 2.02 17.13 -11.50
C LEU A 108 1.10 18.25 -11.96
N GLU A 109 1.07 19.31 -11.16
CA GLU A 109 0.43 20.57 -11.51
C GLU A 109 1.50 21.67 -11.51
N GLY A 110 1.62 22.34 -12.65
CA GLY A 110 2.60 23.40 -12.83
C GLY A 110 2.01 24.77 -12.51
N VAL A 111 2.72 25.55 -11.71
CA VAL A 111 2.49 26.99 -11.59
C VAL A 111 3.60 27.72 -12.37
N PRO A 112 3.29 28.39 -13.49
CA PRO A 112 4.29 29.11 -14.27
C PRO A 112 5.01 30.16 -13.40
N SER A 113 6.34 30.17 -13.44
CA SER A 113 7.15 31.14 -12.70
C SER A 113 7.84 32.13 -13.65
N LYS A 114 7.99 33.38 -13.19
CA LYS A 114 8.75 34.41 -13.90
C LYS A 114 10.21 34.34 -13.49
N VAL A 115 11.10 34.09 -14.44
CA VAL A 115 12.55 34.05 -14.24
C VAL A 115 13.23 35.16 -15.00
N LYS A 116 14.33 35.69 -14.48
CA LYS A 116 15.12 36.73 -15.15
C LYS A 116 16.00 36.07 -16.22
N GLY A 117 15.75 36.41 -17.48
CA GLY A 117 16.52 35.92 -18.63
C GLY A 117 17.89 36.57 -18.75
N SER A 118 18.70 36.08 -19.70
CA SER A 118 20.08 36.50 -19.95
C SER A 118 20.25 37.99 -20.27
N GLU A 119 19.18 38.66 -20.73
CA GLU A 119 19.17 40.09 -21.04
C GLU A 119 18.47 40.95 -19.96
N GLY A 120 18.18 40.38 -18.79
CA GLY A 120 17.48 41.08 -17.71
C GLY A 120 15.96 41.19 -17.88
N VAL A 121 15.41 40.63 -18.96
CA VAL A 121 13.97 40.51 -19.23
C VAL A 121 13.36 39.37 -18.43
N PHE A 122 12.21 39.56 -17.80
CA PHE A 122 11.47 38.48 -17.16
C PHE A 122 10.80 37.58 -18.21
N VAL A 123 11.18 36.31 -18.23
CA VAL A 123 10.63 35.28 -19.11
C VAL A 123 9.76 34.34 -18.27
N THR A 124 8.65 33.87 -18.84
CA THR A 124 7.83 32.85 -18.18
C THR A 124 8.43 31.49 -18.48
N ARG A 125 8.93 30.79 -17.47
CA ARG A 125 9.41 29.41 -17.65
C ARG A 125 8.23 28.46 -17.57
N ARG A 126 8.07 27.66 -18.62
CA ARG A 126 7.02 26.65 -18.74
C ARG A 126 7.56 25.23 -18.72
N ASP A 127 8.86 25.02 -18.55
CA ASP A 127 9.42 23.67 -18.57
C ASP A 127 9.71 23.19 -17.14
N LEU A 128 9.18 22.02 -16.79
CA LEU A 128 9.58 21.22 -15.64
C LEU A 128 10.52 20.13 -16.08
N ILE A 129 11.64 20.00 -15.38
CA ILE A 129 12.54 18.86 -15.53
C ILE A 129 12.46 18.09 -14.22
N LEU A 130 12.02 16.85 -14.30
CA LEU A 130 12.11 15.89 -13.20
C LEU A 130 13.30 14.99 -13.45
N GLU A 131 14.25 15.03 -12.52
CA GLU A 131 15.40 14.13 -12.50
C GLU A 131 15.10 13.02 -11.50
N CYS A 132 14.82 11.82 -12.02
CA CYS A 132 14.67 10.60 -11.25
C CYS A 132 15.96 9.77 -11.37
N PRO A 133 16.24 8.86 -10.43
CA PRO A 133 17.46 8.03 -10.48
C PRO A 133 17.64 7.26 -11.79
N SER A 134 16.53 6.85 -12.41
CA SER A 134 16.47 6.03 -13.63
C SER A 134 16.26 6.84 -14.92
N SER A 135 15.76 8.09 -14.84
CA SER A 135 15.37 8.86 -16.02
C SER A 135 15.29 10.36 -15.77
N VAL A 136 15.51 11.15 -16.82
CA VAL A 136 15.21 12.59 -16.84
C VAL A 136 13.96 12.80 -17.71
N GLN A 137 12.90 13.31 -17.10
CA GLN A 137 11.63 13.58 -17.78
C GLN A 137 11.41 15.09 -17.86
N THR A 138 11.21 15.60 -19.08
CA THR A 138 10.93 17.02 -19.31
C THR A 138 9.48 17.21 -19.70
N PHE A 139 8.80 18.15 -19.06
CA PHE A 139 7.41 18.48 -19.28
C PHE A 139 7.26 19.95 -19.63
N GLU A 140 6.60 20.23 -20.74
CA GLU A 140 6.13 21.57 -21.07
C GLU A 140 4.76 21.80 -20.40
N TYR A 141 4.69 22.79 -19.53
CA TYR A 141 3.48 23.24 -18.87
C TYR A 141 2.56 23.98 -19.84
N ARG A 142 1.27 23.66 -19.73
CA ARG A 142 0.18 24.43 -20.33
C ARG A 142 -0.83 24.76 -19.22
N GLU A 143 -1.16 26.03 -19.11
CA GLU A 143 -2.09 26.55 -18.10
C GLU A 143 -3.43 25.78 -18.16
N GLY A 144 -3.92 25.32 -17.00
CA GLY A 144 -5.16 24.55 -16.88
C GLY A 144 -5.09 23.07 -17.27
N ARG A 145 -3.91 22.48 -17.50
CA ARG A 145 -3.74 21.04 -17.77
C ARG A 145 -2.86 20.36 -16.73
N ALA A 146 -3.46 19.49 -15.91
CA ALA A 146 -2.71 18.53 -15.10
C ALA A 146 -2.26 17.34 -15.97
N ARG A 147 -1.09 16.78 -15.67
CA ARG A 147 -0.63 15.52 -16.25
C ARG A 147 -0.37 14.50 -15.15
N SER A 148 -0.85 13.29 -15.37
CA SER A 148 -0.49 12.12 -14.57
C SER A 148 0.71 11.44 -15.22
N ILE A 149 1.72 11.12 -14.41
CA ILE A 149 2.90 10.38 -14.84
C ILE A 149 3.12 9.20 -13.90
N PHE A 150 3.82 8.19 -14.40
CA PHE A 150 4.26 7.05 -13.59
C PHE A 150 5.78 7.16 -13.46
N LEU A 151 6.27 7.06 -12.23
CA LEU A 151 7.69 6.98 -11.96
C LEU A 151 8.07 5.51 -11.81
N ASP A 152 9.07 5.09 -12.58
CA ASP A 152 9.72 3.79 -12.40
C ASP A 152 10.61 3.90 -11.15
N ALA A 153 10.30 3.08 -10.15
CA ALA A 153 11.04 2.97 -8.90
C ALA A 153 12.18 1.94 -9.00
#